data_AF-A0A0T8W3K8-F1
#
_entry.id   AF-A0A0T8W3K8-F1
#
_cell.length_a   1.000
_cell.length_b   1.000
_cell.length_c   1.000
_cell.angle_alpha   90.00
_cell.angle_beta   90.00
_cell.angle_gamma   90.00
#
_symmetry.space_group_name_H-M   'P 1'
#
loop_
_entity.id
_entity.type
_entity.pdbx_description
1 polymer ?
#
loop_
_entity_poly.entity_id
_entity_poly.type
_entity_poly.pdbx_seq_one_letter_code
_entity_poly.pdbx_strand_id
1 'polypeptide(L)'
;MHYLQERLPGLLSIILVGLVFALTHMHSLALSEWIGAVGYLGGGLAFSIIYVKEKENIYYPLLVHMLSNSLSLIILAISIVK
;
A
#
# COMPACT_ATOMS: atom_id res chain seq x y z
N MET A 1 4.16 5.44 10.14
CA MET A 1 4.73 6.44 9.24
C MET A 1 5.21 7.68 9.99
N HIS A 2 4.33 8.38 10.73
CA HIS A 2 4.69 9.54 11.56
C HIS A 2 5.98 9.36 12.38
N TYR A 3 6.07 8.28 13.16
CA TYR A 3 7.26 7.96 13.98
C TYR A 3 8.58 7.87 13.17
N LEU A 4 8.54 7.34 11.94
CA LEU A 4 9.72 7.26 11.09
C LEU A 4 10.09 8.64 10.54
N GLN A 5 9.12 9.46 10.18
CA GLN A 5 9.35 10.82 9.69
C GLN A 5 9.96 11.75 10.75
N GLU A 6 9.69 11.50 12.03
CA GLU A 6 10.33 12.23 13.15
C GLU A 6 11.81 11.87 13.37
N ARG A 7 12.26 10.71 12.83
CA ARG A 7 13.60 10.15 13.10
C ARG A 7 14.48 10.04 11.85
N LEU A 8 13.87 10.03 10.68
CA LEU A 8 14.53 9.78 9.39
C LEU A 8 14.07 10.80 8.34
N PRO A 9 14.88 11.05 7.30
CA PRO A 9 14.44 11.80 6.13
C PRO A 9 13.12 11.27 5.58
N GLY A 10 12.22 12.17 5.17
CA GLY A 10 10.87 11.79 4.73
C GLY A 10 10.85 10.75 3.60
N LEU A 11 11.78 10.87 2.63
CA LEU A 11 11.93 9.89 1.55
C LEU A 11 12.33 8.50 2.06
N LEU A 12 13.28 8.42 3.00
CA LEU A 12 13.69 7.14 3.60
C LEU A 12 12.55 6.50 4.39
N SER A 13 11.77 7.31 5.10
CA SER A 13 10.56 6.84 5.79
C SER A 13 9.55 6.22 4.83
N ILE A 14 9.31 6.87 3.68
CA ILE A 14 8.40 6.37 2.64
C ILE A 14 8.90 5.03 2.09
N ILE A 15 10.19 4.95 1.74
CA ILE A 15 10.79 3.72 1.19
C ILE A 15 10.71 2.57 2.21
N LEU A 16 11.05 2.84 3.48
CA LEU A 16 11.02 1.83 4.54
C LEU A 16 9.60 1.32 4.82
N VAL A 17 8.61 2.21 4.88
CA VAL A 17 7.21 1.79 5.06
C VAL A 17 6.74 0.97 3.86
N GLY A 18 7.06 1.40 2.64
CA GLY A 18 6.74 0.62 1.43
C GLY A 18 7.36 -0.77 1.44
N LEU A 19 8.63 -0.89 1.85
CA LEU A 19 9.34 -2.17 1.95
C LEU A 19 8.73 -3.08 3.01
N VAL A 20 8.50 -2.57 4.23
CA VAL A 20 7.87 -3.33 5.31
C VAL A 20 6.48 -3.80 4.88
N PHE A 21 5.70 -2.92 4.24
CA PHE A 21 4.38 -3.27 3.72
C PHE A 21 4.44 -4.41 2.70
N ALA A 22 5.40 -4.38 1.77
CA ALA A 22 5.56 -5.47 0.80
C ALA A 22 5.89 -6.80 1.48
N LEU A 23 6.81 -6.77 2.45
CA LEU A 23 7.25 -7.96 3.17
C LEU A 23 6.14 -8.56 4.05
N THR A 24 5.27 -7.74 4.67
CA THR A 24 4.16 -8.25 5.49
C THR A 24 3.08 -8.95 4.67
N HIS A 25 3.01 -8.71 3.36
CA HIS A 25 2.07 -9.38 2.47
C HIS A 25 2.61 -10.70 1.90
N MET A 26 3.88 -11.01 2.14
CA MET A 26 4.46 -12.30 1.76
C MET A 26 4.12 -13.35 2.81
N HIS A 27 3.63 -14.51 2.36
CA HIS A 27 3.33 -15.63 3.26
C HIS A 27 4.44 -16.69 3.28
N SER A 28 5.36 -16.64 2.30
CA SER A 28 6.51 -17.53 2.20
C SER A 28 7.66 -16.86 1.42
N LEU A 29 8.82 -17.51 1.37
CA LEU A 29 9.98 -17.05 0.60
C LEU A 29 9.99 -17.59 -0.85
N ALA A 30 8.85 -18.11 -1.34
CA ALA A 30 8.74 -18.61 -2.71
C ALA A 30 8.94 -17.49 -3.75
N LEU A 31 9.52 -17.82 -4.91
CA LEU A 31 9.80 -16.85 -5.97
C LEU A 31 8.53 -16.13 -6.46
N SER A 32 7.38 -16.82 -6.46
CA SER A 32 6.09 -16.24 -6.81
C SER A 32 5.68 -15.10 -5.89
N GLU A 33 5.94 -15.23 -4.58
CA GLU A 33 5.63 -14.19 -3.59
C GLU A 33 6.52 -12.97 -3.80
N TRP A 34 7.78 -13.15 -4.22
CA TRP A 34 8.66 -12.02 -4.58
C TRP A 34 8.17 -11.22 -5.78
N ILE A 35 7.57 -11.89 -6.78
CA ILE A 35 6.95 -11.20 -7.92
C ILE A 35 5.74 -10.38 -7.43
N GLY A 36 4.90 -10.98 -6.57
CA GLY A 36 3.77 -10.28 -5.94
C GLY A 36 4.22 -9.10 -5.05
N ALA A 37 5.33 -9.25 -4.34
CA ALA A 37 5.90 -8.24 -3.46
C ALA A 37 6.26 -6.94 -4.18
N VAL A 38 6.61 -6.98 -5.47
CA VAL A 38 6.83 -5.77 -6.28
C VAL A 38 5.55 -4.93 -6.36
N GLY A 39 4.39 -5.59 -6.55
CA GLY A 39 3.09 -4.93 -6.55
C GLY A 39 2.75 -4.33 -5.19
N TYR A 40 2.96 -5.09 -4.11
CA TYR A 40 2.75 -4.60 -2.75
C TYR A 40 3.68 -3.44 -2.40
N LEU A 41 4.93 -3.45 -2.86
CA LEU A 41 5.88 -2.34 -2.68
C LEU A 41 5.35 -1.07 -3.34
N GLY A 42 4.86 -1.17 -4.58
CA GLY A 42 4.23 -0.05 -5.27
C GLY A 42 3.02 0.50 -4.50
N GLY A 43 2.15 -0.37 -4.00
CA GLY A 43 1.00 0.00 -3.16
C GLY A 43 1.42 0.69 -1.85
N GLY A 44 2.38 0.12 -1.12
CA GLY A 44 2.89 0.68 0.13
C GLY A 44 3.55 2.06 -0.05
N LEU A 45 4.26 2.27 -1.15
CA LEU A 45 4.80 3.58 -1.52
C LEU A 45 3.67 4.58 -1.84
N ALA A 46 2.68 4.17 -2.63
CA ALA A 46 1.54 5.01 -2.97
C ALA A 46 0.76 5.45 -1.71
N PHE A 47 0.45 4.53 -0.80
CA PHE A 47 -0.22 4.84 0.47
C PHE A 47 0.61 5.79 1.34
N SER A 48 1.93 5.60 1.40
CA SER A 48 2.83 6.47 2.14
C SER A 48 2.88 7.88 1.57
N ILE A 49 2.87 8.02 0.23
CA ILE A 49 2.83 9.33 -0.44
C ILE A 49 1.49 10.02 -0.19
N ILE A 50 0.37 9.30 -0.31
CA ILE A 50 -0.97 9.84 -0.02
C ILE A 50 -1.02 10.33 1.43
N TYR A 51 -0.55 9.52 2.39
CA TYR A 51 -0.50 9.91 3.79
C TYR A 51 0.24 11.24 4.00
N VAL A 52 1.42 11.40 3.41
CA VAL A 52 2.21 12.64 3.56
C VAL A 52 1.55 13.82 2.86
N LYS A 53 0.99 13.62 1.66
CA LYS A 53 0.30 14.67 0.91
C LYS A 53 -0.98 15.15 1.60
N GLU A 54 -1.71 14.24 2.20
CA GLU A 54 -2.97 14.52 2.91
C GLU A 54 -2.73 14.90 4.38
N LYS A 55 -1.60 15.55 4.67
CA LYS A 55 -1.25 16.08 6.00
C LYS A 55 -1.31 15.03 7.10
N GLU A 56 -0.75 13.86 6.84
CA GLU A 56 -0.68 12.75 7.79
C GLU A 56 -2.05 12.17 8.17
N ASN A 57 -3.07 12.40 7.34
CA ASN A 57 -4.40 11.84 7.55
C ASN A 57 -4.46 10.38 7.10
N ILE A 58 -4.68 9.48 8.06
CA ILE A 58 -4.73 8.02 7.83
C ILE A 58 -5.98 7.56 7.06
N TYR A 59 -7.06 8.33 7.05
CA TYR A 59 -8.32 7.91 6.42
C TYR A 59 -8.20 7.81 4.89
N TYR A 60 -7.39 8.66 4.25
CA TYR A 60 -7.17 8.62 2.81
C TYR A 60 -6.47 7.34 2.33
N PRO A 61 -5.25 7.00 2.81
CA PRO A 61 -4.60 5.76 2.39
C PRO A 61 -5.42 4.52 2.79
N LEU A 62 -6.13 4.55 3.92
CA LEU A 62 -7.03 3.46 4.33
C LEU A 62 -8.18 3.24 3.34
N LEU A 63 -8.84 4.33 2.94
CA LEU A 63 -9.93 4.27 1.97
C LEU A 63 -9.43 3.70 0.64
N VAL A 64 -8.30 4.21 0.13
CA VAL A 64 -7.72 3.72 -1.13
C VAL A 64 -7.36 2.24 -1.01
N HIS A 65 -6.78 1.81 0.11
CA HIS A 65 -6.46 0.40 0.34
C HIS A 65 -7.71 -0.51 0.31
N MET A 66 -8.80 -0.11 0.99
CA MET A 66 -10.05 -0.88 0.97
C MET A 66 -10.67 -0.96 -0.43
N LEU A 67 -10.64 0.15 -1.18
CA LEU A 67 -11.12 0.20 -2.55
C LEU A 67 -10.28 -0.70 -3.47
N SER A 68 -8.94 -0.68 -3.32
CA SER A 68 -8.04 -1.53 -4.10
C SER A 68 -8.28 -3.02 -3.82
N ASN A 69 -8.46 -3.42 -2.56
CA ASN A 69 -8.75 -4.83 -2.21
C ASN A 69 -10.11 -5.28 -2.74
N SER A 70 -11.08 -4.37 -2.82
CA SER A 70 -12.45 -4.67 -3.27
C SER A 70 -12.64 -4.47 -4.77
N LEU A 71 -11.60 -4.03 -5.50
CA LEU A 71 -11.73 -3.59 -6.89
C LEU A 71 -12.22 -4.72 -7.80
N SER A 72 -11.68 -5.93 -7.65
CA SER A 72 -12.11 -7.10 -8.43
C SER A 72 -13.59 -7.43 -8.20
N LEU A 73 -14.08 -7.28 -6.96
CA LEU A 73 -15.49 -7.48 -6.63
C LEU A 73 -16.37 -6.37 -7.23
N ILE A 74 -15.92 -5.12 -7.19
CA ILE A 74 -16.61 -3.98 -7.79
C ILE A 74 -16.73 -4.17 -9.30
N ILE A 75 -15.64 -4.55 -9.97
CA ILE A 75 -15.63 -4.83 -11.42
C ILE A 75 -16.62 -5.96 -11.74
N LEU A 76 -16.58 -7.06 -10.98
CA LEU A 76 -17.50 -8.18 -11.15
C LEU A 76 -18.96 -7.74 -10.99
N ALA A 77 -19.29 -6.98 -9.95
CA ALA A 77 -20.65 -6.50 -9.71
C ALA A 77 -21.15 -5.62 -10.86
N ILE A 78 -20.31 -4.72 -11.38
CA ILE A 78 -20.66 -3.86 -12.53
C ILE A 78 -20.86 -4.71 -13.80
N SER A 79 -20.04 -5.75 -14.01
CA SER A 79 -20.16 -6.65 -15.16
C SER A 79 -21.43 -7.51 -15.15
N ILE A 80 -22.02 -7.78 -13.98
CA ILE A 80 -23.26 -8.55 -13.85
C ILE A 80 -24.51 -7.68 -14.08
N VAL A 81 -24.44 -6.39 -13.76
CA VAL A 81 -25.56 -5.44 -13.86
C VAL A 81 -25.70 -4.84 -15.27
N LYS A 82 -24.71 -5.07 -16.14
CA LYS A 82 -24.76 -4.76 -17.58
C LYS A 82 -25.18 -5.97 -18.39
#